data_AF-A0A5D3D4I5-F1
#
_entry.id   AF-A0A5D3D4I5-F1
#
_cell.length_a   1.000
_cell.length_b   1.000
_cell.length_c   1.000
_cell.angle_alpha   90.00
_cell.angle_beta   90.00
_cell.angle_gamma   90.00
#
_symmetry.space_group_name_H-M   'P 1'
#
loop_
_entity.id
_entity.type
_entity.pdbx_description
1 polymer ?
#
loop_
_entity_poly.entity_id
_entity_poly.type
_entity_poly.pdbx_seq_one_letter_code
_entity_poly.pdbx_strand_id
1 'polypeptide(L)'
;MSMLNSFFNKGFKAAQCKTLLKLTIPRIKLLRNRREIQLKQMRRDIAKLLETGQEATARIRVEHIIREENMMAAQEILELFCELIVVRLPIIETQR
;
A
#
# COMPACT_ATOMS: atom_id res chain seq x y z
N MET A 1 23.90 -34.21 13.36
CA MET A 1 22.95 -34.09 12.23
C MET A 1 21.91 -32.95 12.42
N SER A 2 22.18 -31.87 13.19
CA SER A 2 21.17 -30.80 13.41
C SER A 2 21.49 -29.42 12.80
N MET A 3 22.76 -29.07 12.57
CA MET A 3 23.10 -27.74 12.03
C MET A 3 22.82 -27.59 10.53
N LEU A 4 23.04 -28.64 9.73
CA LEU A 4 22.75 -28.62 8.28
C LEU A 4 21.25 -28.47 8.00
N ASN A 5 20.38 -29.09 8.80
CA ASN A 5 18.93 -28.91 8.64
C ASN A 5 18.47 -27.46 8.93
N SER A 6 19.14 -26.72 9.81
CA SER A 6 18.83 -25.29 10.03
C SER A 6 19.20 -24.43 8.81
N PHE A 7 20.25 -24.81 8.06
CA PHE A 7 20.68 -24.11 6.85
C PHE A 7 19.84 -24.47 5.60
N PHE A 8 19.40 -25.72 5.47
CA PHE A 8 18.67 -26.19 4.29
C PHE A 8 17.13 -26.17 4.44
N ASN A 9 16.59 -26.05 5.66
CA ASN A 9 15.15 -26.03 5.89
C ASN A 9 14.63 -24.59 5.99
N LYS A 10 14.70 -23.82 4.89
CA LYS A 10 13.97 -22.54 4.75
C LYS A 10 12.48 -22.81 4.51
N GLY A 11 11.82 -23.33 5.53
CA GLY A 11 10.36 -23.44 5.56
C GLY A 11 9.68 -22.07 5.65
N PHE A 12 8.39 -22.03 5.34
CA PHE A 12 7.55 -20.86 5.57
C PHE A 12 7.50 -20.56 7.07
N LYS A 13 7.77 -19.30 7.42
CA LYS A 13 7.75 -18.82 8.81
C LYS A 13 6.46 -18.06 9.05
N ALA A 14 5.40 -18.76 9.47
CA ALA A 14 4.08 -18.17 9.70
C ALA A 14 4.14 -16.98 10.67
N ALA A 15 4.84 -17.11 11.80
CA ALA A 15 5.00 -16.02 12.77
C ALA A 15 5.63 -14.75 12.16
N GLN A 16 6.68 -14.91 11.34
CA GLN A 16 7.31 -13.78 10.65
C GLN A 16 6.37 -13.14 9.63
N CYS A 17 5.65 -13.94 8.84
CA CYS A 17 4.64 -13.47 7.89
C CYS A 17 3.55 -12.67 8.60
N LYS A 18 2.99 -13.19 9.71
CA LYS A 18 1.97 -12.50 10.52
C LYS A 18 2.45 -11.13 10.99
N THR A 19 3.67 -11.05 11.51
CA THR A 19 4.26 -9.81 12.00
C THR A 19 4.40 -8.79 10.87
N LEU A 20 4.96 -9.19 9.73
CA LEU A 20 5.13 -8.29 8.58
C LEU A 20 3.78 -7.78 8.06
N LEU A 21 2.78 -8.64 7.91
CA LEU A 21 1.44 -8.23 7.46
C LEU A 21 0.78 -7.24 8.44
N LYS A 22 0.90 -7.50 9.75
CA LYS A 22 0.38 -6.60 10.79
C LYS A 22 1.09 -5.23 10.82
N LEU A 23 2.34 -5.16 10.39
CA LEU A 23 3.07 -3.89 10.26
C LEU A 23 2.73 -3.16 8.94
N THR A 24 2.45 -3.91 7.87
CA THR A 24 2.07 -3.35 6.57
C THR A 24 0.73 -2.62 6.61
N ILE A 25 -0.27 -3.15 7.32
CA ILE A 25 -1.61 -2.54 7.43
C ILE A 25 -1.54 -1.07 7.94
N PRO A 26 -0.96 -0.76 9.10
CA PRO A 26 -0.87 0.63 9.57
C PRO A 26 0.08 1.48 8.70
N ARG A 27 1.09 0.88 8.06
CA ARG A 27 1.95 1.58 7.10
C ARG A 27 1.15 2.07 5.90
N ILE A 28 0.24 1.24 5.36
CA ILE A 28 -0.67 1.60 4.28
C ILE A 28 -1.56 2.77 4.70
N LYS A 29 -2.21 2.69 5.88
CA LYS A 29 -3.05 3.77 6.41
C LYS A 29 -2.30 5.11 6.51
N LEU A 30 -1.07 5.09 7.05
CA LEU A 30 -0.23 6.29 7.13
C LEU A 30 0.09 6.88 5.74
N LEU A 31 0.41 6.03 4.76
CA LEU A 31 0.70 6.48 3.39
C LEU A 31 -0.53 7.10 2.73
N ARG A 32 -1.70 6.49 2.89
CA ARG A 32 -2.98 7.01 2.36
C ARG A 32 -3.34 8.35 2.98
N ASN A 33 -3.24 8.49 4.31
CA ASN A 33 -3.51 9.76 5.00
C ASN A 33 -2.60 10.89 4.52
N ARG A 34 -1.29 10.61 4.38
CA ARG A 34 -0.32 11.59 3.85
C ARG A 34 -0.71 12.02 2.43
N ARG A 35 -1.06 11.05 1.58
CA ARG A 35 -1.42 11.29 0.18
C ARG A 35 -2.73 12.08 0.04
N GLU A 36 -3.72 11.83 0.90
CA GLU A 36 -4.98 12.57 0.89
C GLU A 36 -4.77 14.08 1.13
N ILE A 37 -3.88 14.43 2.08
CA ILE A 37 -3.50 15.82 2.34
C ILE A 37 -2.82 16.43 1.10
N GLN A 38 -1.91 15.69 0.47
CA GLN A 38 -1.24 16.14 -0.76
C GLN A 38 -2.22 16.35 -1.91
N LEU A 39 -3.22 15.47 -2.08
CA LEU A 39 -4.23 15.59 -3.12
C LEU A 39 -5.10 16.83 -2.93
N LYS A 40 -5.50 17.13 -1.68
CA LYS A 40 -6.23 18.38 -1.35
C LYS A 40 -5.42 19.61 -1.76
N GLN A 41 -4.11 19.62 -1.52
CA GLN A 41 -3.25 20.72 -1.94
C GLN A 41 -3.12 20.80 -3.47
N MET A 42 -2.86 19.67 -4.14
CA MET A 42 -2.71 19.64 -5.61
C MET A 42 -3.97 20.13 -6.34
N ARG A 43 -5.17 19.83 -5.82
CA ARG A 43 -6.42 20.36 -6.38
C ARG A 43 -6.52 21.88 -6.29
N ARG A 44 -6.02 22.49 -5.22
CA ARG A 44 -5.94 23.96 -5.08
C ARG A 44 -4.92 24.55 -6.06
N ASP A 45 -3.78 23.87 -6.24
CA ASP A 45 -2.77 24.32 -7.19
C ASP A 45 -3.29 24.28 -8.64
N ILE A 46 -4.11 23.28 -8.99
CA ILE A 46 -4.81 23.22 -10.27
C ILE A 46 -5.77 24.39 -10.46
N ALA A 47 -6.55 24.74 -9.43
CA ALA A 47 -7.45 25.90 -9.51
C ALA A 47 -6.68 27.18 -9.86
N LYS A 48 -5.52 27.42 -9.21
CA LYS A 48 -4.65 28.56 -9.52
C LYS A 48 -4.07 28.52 -10.94
N LEU A 49 -3.72 27.33 -11.43
CA LEU A 49 -3.25 27.18 -12.82
C LEU A 49 -4.35 27.54 -13.83
N LEU A 50 -5.59 27.14 -13.56
CA LEU A 50 -6.73 27.48 -14.40
C LEU A 50 -7.06 28.98 -14.36
N GLU A 51 -7.00 29.61 -13.18
CA GLU A 51 -7.18 31.07 -13.03
C GLU A 51 -6.16 31.88 -13.84
N THR A 52 -4.94 31.34 -14.00
CA THR A 52 -3.86 31.98 -14.78
C THR A 52 -3.80 31.54 -16.24
N GLY A 53 -4.78 30.74 -16.71
CA GLY A 53 -4.87 30.27 -18.09
C GLY A 53 -3.87 29.18 -18.47
N GLN A 54 -3.17 28.57 -17.51
CA GLN A 54 -2.15 27.53 -17.74
C GLN A 54 -2.77 26.12 -17.89
N GLU A 55 -3.68 25.96 -18.86
CA GLU A 55 -4.46 24.73 -19.02
C GLU A 55 -3.62 23.49 -19.32
N ALA A 56 -2.57 23.61 -20.13
CA ALA A 56 -1.70 22.48 -20.46
C ALA A 56 -1.03 21.91 -19.20
N THR A 57 -0.48 22.78 -18.35
CA THR A 57 0.11 22.42 -17.05
C THR A 57 -0.94 21.85 -16.10
N ALA A 58 -2.12 22.46 -16.05
CA ALA A 58 -3.24 21.98 -15.24
C ALA A 58 -3.64 20.55 -15.62
N ARG A 59 -3.72 20.23 -16.92
CA ARG A 59 -4.05 18.90 -17.45
C ARG A 59 -3.03 17.84 -17.00
N ILE A 60 -1.73 18.14 -17.12
CA ILE A 60 -0.65 17.24 -16.65
C ILE A 60 -0.81 16.98 -15.14
N ARG A 61 -1.16 18.02 -14.37
CA ARG A 61 -1.34 17.90 -12.92
C ARG A 61 -2.58 17.10 -12.54
N VAL A 62 -3.65 17.19 -13.31
CA VAL A 62 -4.84 16.33 -13.16
C VAL A 62 -4.48 14.86 -13.37
N GLU A 63 -3.71 14.53 -14.41
CA GLU A 63 -3.28 13.13 -14.62
C GLU A 63 -2.46 12.59 -13.45
N HIS A 64 -1.62 13.43 -12.84
CA HIS A 64 -0.87 13.06 -11.65
C HIS A 64 -1.81 12.78 -10.46
N ILE A 65 -2.86 13.59 -10.25
CA ILE A 65 -3.88 13.33 -9.22
C ILE A 65 -4.55 11.97 -9.45
N ILE A 66 -4.97 11.68 -10.68
CA ILE A 66 -5.64 10.41 -11.02
C ILE A 66 -4.73 9.21 -10.69
N ARG A 67 -3.43 9.29 -10.98
CA ARG A 67 -2.47 8.24 -10.64
C ARG A 67 -2.34 8.04 -9.12
N GLU A 68 -2.30 9.13 -8.36
CA GLU A 68 -2.23 9.07 -6.89
C GLU A 68 -3.53 8.50 -6.29
N GLU A 69 -4.70 8.84 -6.83
CA GLU A 69 -6.00 8.28 -6.44
C GLU A 69 -6.06 6.77 -6.71
N ASN A 70 -5.65 6.34 -7.90
CA ASN A 70 -5.55 4.92 -8.25
C ASN A 70 -4.61 4.16 -7.31
N MET A 71 -3.50 4.79 -6.90
CA MET A 71 -2.59 4.20 -5.93
C MET A 71 -3.22 4.05 -4.54
N MET A 72 -4.04 5.01 -4.09
CA MET A 72 -4.78 4.87 -2.82
C MET A 72 -5.78 3.72 -2.88
N ALA A 73 -6.51 3.58 -4.00
CA ALA A 73 -7.45 2.48 -4.20
C ALA A 73 -6.73 1.12 -4.22
N ALA A 74 -5.58 1.02 -4.90
CA ALA A 74 -4.76 -0.20 -4.88
C ALA A 74 -4.28 -0.53 -3.46
N GLN A 75 -3.90 0.47 -2.67
CA GLN A 75 -3.49 0.30 -1.28
C GLN A 75 -4.64 -0.20 -0.39
N GLU A 76 -5.88 0.24 -0.60
CA GLU A 76 -7.06 -0.30 0.08
C GLU A 76 -7.24 -1.79 -0.17
N ILE A 77 -7.12 -2.20 -1.43
CA ILE A 77 -7.21 -3.62 -1.83
C ILE A 77 -6.11 -4.44 -1.14
N LEU A 78 -4.88 -3.93 -1.15
CA LEU A 78 -3.74 -4.60 -0.50
C LEU A 78 -3.92 -4.71 1.02
N GLU A 79 -4.49 -3.69 1.66
CA GLU A 79 -4.80 -3.68 3.09
C GLU A 79 -5.79 -4.81 3.43
N LEU A 80 -6.89 -4.91 2.69
CA LEU A 80 -7.89 -5.96 2.86
C LEU A 80 -7.29 -7.36 2.69
N PHE A 81 -6.42 -7.55 1.69
CA PHE A 81 -5.74 -8.83 1.51
C PHE A 81 -4.76 -9.16 2.64
N CYS A 82 -4.04 -8.15 3.15
CA CYS A 82 -3.17 -8.34 4.30
C CYS A 82 -3.96 -8.79 5.54
N GLU A 83 -5.12 -8.19 5.80
CA GLU A 83 -6.03 -8.59 6.88
C GLU A 83 -6.55 -10.01 6.69
N LEU A 84 -7.02 -10.35 5.48
CA LEU A 84 -7.49 -11.68 5.14
C LEU A 84 -6.42 -12.75 5.38
N ILE A 85 -5.19 -12.51 4.91
CA ILE A 85 -4.09 -13.48 5.07
C ILE A 85 -3.74 -13.65 6.55
N VAL A 86 -3.74 -12.58 7.34
CA VAL A 86 -3.50 -12.68 8.80
C VAL A 86 -4.55 -13.56 9.48
N VAL A 87 -5.82 -13.45 9.09
CA VAL A 87 -6.92 -14.27 9.63
C VAL A 87 -6.80 -15.72 9.17
N ARG A 88 -6.43 -15.96 7.90
CA ARG A 88 -6.35 -17.29 7.28
C ARG A 88 -5.02 -18.01 7.52
N LEU A 89 -4.07 -17.37 8.17
CA LEU A 89 -2.73 -17.90 8.40
C LEU A 89 -2.70 -19.31 9.03
N PRO A 90 -3.55 -19.66 10.01
CA PRO A 90 -3.59 -21.02 10.55
C PRO A 90 -3.91 -22.07 9.49
N ILE A 91 -4.81 -21.77 8.55
CA ILE A 91 -5.17 -22.67 7.45
C ILE A 91 -3.98 -22.81 6.49
N ILE A 92 -3.33 -21.70 6.14
CA ILE A 92 -2.15 -21.66 5.27
C ILE A 92 -0.99 -22.49 5.86
N GLU A 93 -0.84 -22.47 7.19
CA GLU A 93 0.17 -23.24 7.91
C GLU A 93 -0.15 -24.75 7.89
N THR A 94 -1.42 -25.13 8.00
CA THR A 94 -1.85 -26.54 7.98
C THR A 94 -1.91 -27.19 6.59
N GLN A 95 -2.07 -26.42 5.52
CA GLN A 95 -2.17 -26.94 4.14
C GLN A 95 -0.80 -27.20 3.49
N ARG A 96 0.25 -27.32 4.30
CA ARG A 96 1.64 -27.38 3.86
C ARG A 96 2.25 -28.77 4.02
#